data_AF-A0AA35STV1-F1
#
_entry.id   AF-A0AA35STV1-F1
#
_cell.length_a   1.000
_cell.length_b   1.000
_cell.length_c   1.000
_cell.angle_alpha   90.00
_cell.angle_beta   90.00
_cell.angle_gamma   90.00
#
_symmetry.space_group_name_H-M   'P 1'
#
loop_
_entity.id
_entity.type
_entity.pdbx_description
1 polymer ?
#
loop_
_entity_poly.entity_id
_entity_poly.type
_entity_poly.pdbx_seq_one_letter_code
_entity_poly.pdbx_strand_id
1 'polypeptide(L)'
;TEPPQSKLSHSVCLCVCVELSCSILSASVSSCEKMKYYWGVSVALLLLCVAWGARAQQSLSEEEIEELLNAHNYYRSLVDPIATDMLKLAWDTNMAYNADYWADECKYELNEDRHDQSTEYDYIGQNILATDEQSVNYTTLLGGWFKQRSRSNYYTGGCTDDDGEENEELEGCEGYSQMVWARTEVVGCGVRRCAEIEGEWREDDDDDDD
;
A
#
# COMPACT_ATOMS: atom_id res chain seq x y z
N THR A 1 -21.12 -16.86 -15.57
CA THR A 1 -21.41 -17.49 -14.26
C THR A 1 -20.64 -16.69 -13.24
N GLU A 2 -21.31 -15.97 -12.35
CA GLU A 2 -20.64 -15.12 -11.36
C GLU A 2 -19.61 -15.94 -10.57
N PRO A 3 -18.39 -15.43 -10.34
CA PRO A 3 -17.50 -16.05 -9.37
C PRO A 3 -18.23 -16.08 -8.02
N PRO A 4 -18.01 -17.12 -7.19
CA PRO A 4 -18.80 -17.35 -6.00
C PRO A 4 -18.74 -16.12 -5.08
N GLN A 5 -19.84 -15.38 -5.03
CA GLN A 5 -20.03 -14.10 -4.32
C GLN A 5 -19.96 -14.18 -2.79
N SER A 6 -19.39 -15.25 -2.24
CA SER A 6 -19.41 -15.56 -0.81
C SER A 6 -18.03 -15.50 -0.14
N LYS A 7 -17.01 -14.90 -0.76
CA LYS A 7 -15.62 -14.94 -0.25
C LYS A 7 -14.83 -13.62 -0.36
N LEU A 8 -15.45 -12.46 -0.54
CA LEU A 8 -14.73 -11.28 -1.01
C LEU A 8 -14.87 -10.05 -0.10
N SER A 9 -13.75 -9.78 0.59
CA SER A 9 -13.19 -8.53 1.14
C SER A 9 -14.15 -7.47 1.72
N HIS A 10 -14.17 -7.37 3.04
CA HIS A 10 -14.89 -6.33 3.78
C HIS A 10 -14.05 -5.05 3.99
N SER A 11 -12.75 -5.11 3.70
CA SER A 11 -11.79 -4.07 4.06
C SER A 11 -10.63 -4.01 3.07
N VAL A 12 -10.12 -2.81 2.77
CA VAL A 12 -8.89 -2.62 1.99
C VAL A 12 -7.79 -2.09 2.91
N CYS A 13 -6.67 -2.81 2.92
CA CYS A 13 -5.41 -2.37 3.48
C CYS A 13 -4.57 -1.74 2.35
N LEU A 14 -4.24 -0.44 2.44
CA LEU A 14 -3.28 0.21 1.53
C LEU A 14 -1.91 0.28 2.20
N CYS A 15 -0.88 -0.16 1.49
CA CYS A 15 0.51 0.08 1.86
C CYS A 15 1.15 0.96 0.78
N VAL A 16 1.40 2.23 1.10
CA VAL A 16 2.22 3.10 0.23
C VAL A 16 3.64 3.03 0.74
N CYS A 17 4.55 2.62 -0.14
CA CYS A 17 5.96 2.65 0.20
C CYS A 17 6.71 3.67 -0.64
N VAL A 18 7.34 4.63 0.04
CA VAL A 18 8.07 5.74 -0.59
C VAL A 18 9.55 5.47 -0.55
N GLU A 19 10.22 5.33 -1.70
CA GLU A 19 11.67 5.18 -1.73
C GLU A 19 12.38 6.50 -1.38
N LEU A 20 13.29 6.45 -0.41
CA LEU A 20 14.18 7.57 -0.11
C LEU A 20 15.40 7.54 -1.03
N SER A 21 15.31 8.17 -2.21
CA SER A 21 16.49 8.38 -3.06
C SER A 21 17.53 9.24 -2.31
N CYS A 22 18.64 8.61 -1.93
CA CYS A 22 19.69 9.22 -1.10
C CYS A 22 20.51 10.24 -1.91
N SER A 23 20.05 11.49 -1.95
CA SER A 23 20.90 12.61 -2.37
C SER A 23 21.58 13.22 -1.14
N ILE A 24 22.86 12.84 -0.94
CA ILE A 24 23.89 13.48 -0.09
C ILE A 24 24.05 12.91 1.35
N LEU A 25 25.02 11.98 1.51
CA LEU A 25 26.28 12.16 2.27
C LEU A 25 27.12 10.86 2.24
N SER A 26 28.08 10.78 1.31
CA SER A 26 29.19 9.83 1.42
C SER A 26 30.16 10.31 2.50
N ALA A 27 29.90 10.01 3.77
CA ALA A 27 30.91 10.07 4.81
C ALA A 27 31.66 8.73 4.83
N SER A 28 32.84 8.73 4.22
CA SER A 28 33.79 7.63 4.13
C SER A 28 34.05 6.94 5.47
N VAL A 29 33.75 5.65 5.58
CA VAL A 29 34.31 4.77 6.62
C VAL A 29 35.71 4.36 6.17
N SER A 30 36.74 5.06 6.64
CA SER A 30 38.11 4.55 6.61
C SER A 30 38.73 4.61 8.00
N SER A 31 39.18 3.43 8.42
CA SER A 31 40.12 3.13 9.50
C SER A 31 39.59 3.11 10.93
N CYS A 32 39.45 1.88 11.46
CA CYS A 32 39.68 1.62 12.88
C CYS A 32 40.33 0.24 13.10
N GLU A 33 41.58 0.08 12.65
CA GLU A 33 42.46 -0.92 13.27
C GLU A 33 43.04 -0.30 14.54
N LYS A 34 42.75 -0.93 15.69
CA LYS A 34 43.38 -0.87 17.03
C LYS A 34 42.42 -0.45 18.13
N MET A 35 41.69 -1.41 18.69
CA MET A 35 40.88 -1.19 19.88
C MET A 35 40.99 -2.35 20.88
N LYS A 36 42.05 -2.34 21.71
CA LYS A 36 42.19 -3.17 22.94
C LYS A 36 41.63 -2.49 24.20
N TYR A 37 40.75 -1.49 24.05
CA TYR A 37 40.32 -0.58 25.12
C TYR A 37 38.78 -0.38 25.18
N TYR A 38 37.97 -1.43 25.02
CA TYR A 38 36.51 -1.27 24.84
C TYR A 38 35.69 -2.29 25.62
N TRP A 39 35.71 -2.20 26.95
CA TRP A 39 34.69 -2.86 27.79
C TRP A 39 33.68 -1.87 28.40
N GLY A 40 34.08 -0.62 28.65
CA GLY A 40 33.17 0.43 29.16
C GLY A 40 32.45 1.23 28.08
N VAL A 41 33.03 1.32 26.88
CA VAL A 41 32.46 2.09 25.75
C VAL A 41 31.33 1.30 25.05
N SER A 42 31.35 -0.03 25.15
CA SER A 42 30.40 -0.93 24.50
C SER A 42 28.98 -0.82 25.05
N VAL A 43 28.79 -0.55 26.34
CA VAL A 43 27.45 -0.43 26.95
C VAL A 43 26.79 0.90 26.57
N ALA A 44 27.55 1.99 26.52
CA ALA A 44 27.03 3.30 26.09
C ALA A 44 26.70 3.32 24.58
N LEU A 45 27.53 2.68 23.75
CA LEU A 45 27.23 2.48 22.32
C LEU A 45 26.05 1.53 22.10
N LEU A 46 25.92 0.44 22.87
CA LEU A 46 24.74 -0.43 22.82
C LEU A 46 23.46 0.31 23.19
N LEU A 47 23.47 1.13 24.26
CA LEU A 47 22.30 1.93 24.64
C LEU A 47 21.95 3.02 23.61
N LEU A 48 22.94 3.60 22.94
CA LEU A 48 22.72 4.47 21.78
C LEU A 48 22.17 3.69 20.58
N CYS A 49 22.68 2.50 20.26
CA CYS A 49 22.15 1.67 19.18
C CYS A 49 20.70 1.22 19.44
N VAL A 50 20.34 0.89 20.68
CA VAL A 50 18.96 0.52 21.04
C VAL A 50 18.03 1.73 20.94
N ALA A 51 18.50 2.94 21.29
CA ALA A 51 17.74 4.17 21.12
C ALA A 51 17.60 4.60 19.64
N TRP A 52 18.57 4.24 18.78
CA TRP A 52 18.53 4.47 17.33
C TRP A 52 17.77 3.38 16.55
N GLY A 53 17.55 2.22 17.16
CA GLY A 53 16.77 1.11 16.57
C GLY A 53 15.26 1.22 16.80
N ALA A 54 14.80 2.16 17.63
CA ALA A 54 13.38 2.46 17.74
C ALA A 54 12.93 3.21 16.48
N ARG A 55 12.51 2.46 15.46
CA ARG A 55 11.84 3.00 14.28
C ARG A 55 10.60 3.74 14.77
N ALA A 56 10.56 5.07 14.66
CA ALA A 56 9.35 5.82 14.93
C ALA A 56 8.28 5.34 13.94
N GLN A 57 7.19 4.77 14.45
CA GLN A 57 6.03 4.44 13.64
C GLN A 57 5.48 5.75 13.08
N GLN A 58 5.43 5.88 11.76
CA GLN A 58 4.96 7.10 11.12
C GLN A 58 3.44 7.01 11.03
N SER A 59 2.75 7.52 12.04
CA SER A 59 1.29 7.58 11.99
C SER A 59 0.84 8.63 10.96
N LEU A 60 -0.10 8.26 10.10
CA LEU A 60 -0.83 9.20 9.24
C LEU A 60 -1.46 10.32 10.08
N SER A 61 -1.39 11.54 9.56
CA SER A 61 -2.12 12.68 10.12
C SER A 61 -3.61 12.61 9.77
N GLU A 62 -4.42 13.37 10.50
CA GLU A 62 -5.88 13.41 10.30
C GLU A 62 -6.25 13.89 8.89
N GLU A 63 -5.48 14.83 8.33
CA GLU A 63 -5.63 15.32 6.95
C GLU A 63 -5.34 14.22 5.92
N GLU A 64 -4.30 13.42 6.13
CA GLU A 64 -3.95 12.31 5.22
C GLU A 64 -4.99 11.19 5.29
N ILE A 65 -5.51 10.89 6.48
CA ILE A 65 -6.62 9.94 6.67
C ILE A 65 -7.86 10.40 5.90
N GLU A 66 -8.22 11.68 6.03
CA GLU A 66 -9.34 12.25 5.29
C GLU A 66 -9.11 12.21 3.77
N GLU A 67 -7.90 12.55 3.30
CA GLU A 67 -7.56 12.49 1.88
C GLU A 67 -7.73 11.07 1.32
N LEU A 68 -7.13 10.08 1.99
CA LEU A 68 -7.20 8.67 1.59
C LEU A 68 -8.65 8.16 1.54
N LEU A 69 -9.44 8.44 2.59
CA LEU A 69 -10.84 8.02 2.64
C LEU A 69 -11.68 8.71 1.56
N ASN A 70 -11.47 10.00 1.35
CA ASN A 70 -12.21 10.78 0.36
C ASN A 70 -11.83 10.37 -1.05
N ALA A 71 -10.56 10.07 -1.33
CA ALA A 71 -10.10 9.59 -2.63
C ALA A 71 -10.76 8.26 -3.01
N HIS A 72 -10.79 7.27 -2.10
CA HIS A 72 -11.50 6.01 -2.37
C HIS A 72 -12.98 6.25 -2.67
N ASN A 73 -13.67 7.03 -1.85
CA ASN A 73 -15.08 7.33 -2.04
C ASN A 73 -15.35 8.15 -3.33
N TYR A 74 -14.42 9.02 -3.71
CA TYR A 74 -14.45 9.77 -4.96
C TYR A 74 -14.38 8.81 -6.15
N TYR A 75 -13.38 7.93 -6.22
CA TYR A 75 -13.26 6.97 -7.34
C TYR A 75 -14.44 5.98 -7.40
N ARG A 76 -14.94 5.50 -6.25
CA ARG A 76 -16.15 4.68 -6.18
C ARG A 76 -17.39 5.38 -6.74
N SER A 77 -17.44 6.72 -6.70
CA SER A 77 -18.52 7.51 -7.29
C SER A 77 -18.41 7.71 -8.81
N LEU A 78 -17.24 7.39 -9.39
CA LEU A 78 -16.94 7.60 -10.81
C LEU A 78 -17.02 6.33 -11.66
N VAL A 79 -17.44 5.20 -11.07
CA VAL A 79 -17.54 3.93 -11.79
C VAL A 79 -18.55 4.02 -12.95
N ASP A 80 -18.21 3.35 -14.04
CA ASP A 80 -19.07 3.19 -15.22
C ASP A 80 -19.09 1.69 -15.60
N PRO A 81 -20.27 1.05 -15.71
CA PRO A 81 -21.60 1.60 -15.49
C PRO A 81 -21.85 2.03 -14.03
N ILE A 82 -22.81 2.96 -13.85
CA ILE A 82 -23.19 3.46 -12.53
C ILE A 82 -23.62 2.31 -11.63
N ALA A 83 -22.98 2.19 -10.46
CA ALA A 83 -23.34 1.20 -9.46
C ALA A 83 -24.60 1.60 -8.68
N THR A 84 -25.47 0.62 -8.40
CA THR A 84 -26.73 0.85 -7.67
C THR A 84 -26.64 0.52 -6.17
N ASP A 85 -25.58 -0.19 -5.77
CA ASP A 85 -25.36 -0.75 -4.43
C ASP A 85 -23.94 -0.49 -3.90
N MET A 86 -23.23 0.49 -4.45
CA MET A 86 -21.90 0.87 -3.99
C MET A 86 -21.95 1.46 -2.58
N LEU A 87 -21.41 0.76 -1.59
CA LEU A 87 -21.33 1.27 -0.22
C LEU A 87 -20.30 2.39 -0.12
N LYS A 88 -20.64 3.43 0.65
CA LYS A 88 -19.69 4.49 1.01
C LYS A 88 -18.76 3.94 2.09
N LEU A 89 -17.46 4.04 1.87
CA LEU A 89 -16.45 3.57 2.81
C LEU A 89 -16.38 4.47 4.04
N ALA A 90 -16.16 3.84 5.19
CA ALA A 90 -15.74 4.48 6.43
C ALA A 90 -14.29 4.11 6.77
N TRP A 91 -13.63 4.93 7.60
CA TRP A 91 -12.28 4.63 8.08
C TRP A 91 -12.32 3.63 9.23
N ASP A 92 -11.44 2.63 9.20
CA ASP A 92 -11.21 1.69 10.30
C ASP A 92 -9.78 1.81 10.83
N THR A 93 -9.66 2.19 12.11
CA THR A 93 -8.37 2.41 12.78
C THR A 93 -7.59 1.12 13.02
N ASN A 94 -8.26 -0.02 13.28
CA ASN A 94 -7.58 -1.30 13.48
C ASN A 94 -7.01 -1.79 12.15
N MET A 95 -7.76 -1.61 11.05
CA MET A 95 -7.30 -1.93 9.71
C MET A 95 -6.12 -1.05 9.30
N ALA A 96 -6.17 0.25 9.62
CA ALA A 96 -5.05 1.16 9.38
C ALA A 96 -3.80 0.76 10.17
N TYR A 97 -3.95 0.30 11.42
CA TYR A 97 -2.84 -0.21 12.21
C TYR A 97 -2.20 -1.46 11.56
N ASN A 98 -3.01 -2.41 11.11
CA ASN A 98 -2.52 -3.61 10.42
C ASN A 98 -1.84 -3.26 9.08
N ALA A 99 -2.38 -2.28 8.36
CA ALA A 99 -1.80 -1.78 7.12
C ALA A 99 -0.45 -1.10 7.33
N ASP A 100 -0.34 -0.27 8.36
CA ASP A 100 0.90 0.40 8.73
C ASP A 100 1.96 -0.60 9.21
N TYR A 101 1.54 -1.62 9.96
CA TYR A 101 2.42 -2.72 10.36
C TYR A 101 2.98 -3.47 9.15
N TRP A 102 2.14 -3.81 8.15
CA TRP A 102 2.61 -4.47 6.93
C TRP A 102 3.50 -3.57 6.07
N ALA A 103 3.17 -2.27 5.98
CA ALA A 103 3.99 -1.31 5.25
C ALA A 103 5.40 -1.15 5.87
N ASP A 104 5.57 -1.40 7.18
CA ASP A 104 6.89 -1.37 7.83
C ASP A 104 7.84 -2.47 7.36
N GLU A 105 7.31 -3.56 6.80
CA GLU A 105 8.13 -4.64 6.22
C GLU A 105 8.82 -4.22 4.93
N CYS A 106 8.38 -3.12 4.28
CA CYS A 106 8.93 -2.62 3.02
C CYS A 106 9.01 -3.70 1.93
N LYS A 107 7.90 -4.44 1.75
CA LYS A 107 7.76 -5.47 0.73
C LYS A 107 6.61 -5.16 -0.21
N TYR A 108 6.84 -5.32 -1.51
CA TYR A 108 5.81 -5.23 -2.53
C TYR A 108 5.16 -6.60 -2.76
N GLU A 109 4.56 -7.14 -1.71
CA GLU A 109 3.82 -8.40 -1.76
C GLU A 109 2.63 -8.38 -0.80
N LEU A 110 1.58 -9.13 -1.12
CA LEU A 110 0.40 -9.21 -0.27
C LEU A 110 0.71 -9.94 1.04
N ASN A 111 0.15 -9.46 2.15
CA ASN A 111 0.20 -10.12 3.45
C ASN A 111 -0.69 -11.37 3.45
N GLU A 112 -0.08 -12.55 3.42
CA GLU A 112 -0.80 -13.83 3.48
C GLU A 112 -1.57 -14.02 4.80
N ASP A 113 -1.06 -13.47 5.90
CA ASP A 113 -1.60 -13.59 7.25
C ASP A 113 -2.64 -12.51 7.60
N ARG A 114 -3.01 -11.65 6.65
CA ARG A 114 -3.89 -10.47 6.90
C ARG A 114 -5.23 -10.83 7.56
N HIS A 115 -5.77 -12.01 7.27
CA HIS A 115 -7.04 -12.46 7.85
C HIS A 115 -6.90 -12.84 9.33
N ASP A 116 -5.74 -13.37 9.72
CA ASP A 116 -5.46 -13.78 11.11
C ASP A 116 -5.16 -12.56 12.00
N GLN A 117 -4.88 -11.40 11.40
CA GLN A 117 -4.59 -10.14 12.08
C GLN A 117 -5.86 -9.35 12.49
N SER A 118 -7.05 -9.82 12.12
CA SER A 118 -8.32 -9.21 12.51
C SER A 118 -9.18 -10.18 13.31
N THR A 119 -9.87 -9.63 14.31
CA THR A 119 -10.92 -10.36 15.06
C THR A 119 -12.32 -9.93 14.65
N GLU A 120 -12.42 -8.92 13.79
CA GLU A 120 -13.68 -8.28 13.37
C GLU A 120 -14.10 -8.68 11.96
N TYR A 121 -13.15 -9.04 11.10
CA TYR A 121 -13.40 -9.34 9.69
C TYR A 121 -12.81 -10.70 9.30
N ASP A 122 -13.66 -11.60 8.81
CA ASP A 122 -13.24 -12.92 8.33
C ASP A 122 -12.45 -12.87 7.00
N TYR A 123 -12.63 -11.78 6.24
CA TYR A 123 -12.01 -11.60 4.92
C TYR A 123 -11.57 -10.15 4.72
N ILE A 124 -10.26 -9.97 4.53
CA ILE A 124 -9.59 -8.69 4.28
C ILE A 124 -8.96 -8.70 2.89
N GLY A 125 -9.29 -7.68 2.10
CA GLY A 125 -8.59 -7.36 0.86
C GLY A 125 -7.41 -6.44 1.12
N GLN A 126 -6.52 -6.36 0.15
CA GLN A 126 -5.33 -5.54 0.27
C GLN A 126 -4.94 -5.06 -1.12
N ASN A 127 -4.62 -3.78 -1.21
CA ASN A 127 -3.99 -3.18 -2.37
C ASN A 127 -2.64 -2.60 -1.92
N ILE A 128 -1.61 -2.71 -2.74
CA ILE A 128 -0.28 -2.20 -2.44
C ILE A 128 0.11 -1.24 -3.55
N LEU A 129 0.82 -0.18 -3.19
CA LEU A 129 1.35 0.76 -4.15
C LEU A 129 2.76 1.22 -3.75
N ALA A 130 3.57 1.38 -4.78
CA ALA A 130 4.94 1.84 -4.76
C ALA A 130 5.07 3.25 -5.32
N THR A 131 5.93 4.10 -4.76
CA THR A 131 6.32 5.33 -5.44
C THR A 131 7.70 5.81 -4.96
N ASP A 132 8.45 6.46 -5.82
CA ASP A 132 9.70 7.15 -5.48
C ASP A 132 9.46 8.66 -5.19
N GLU A 133 8.21 9.12 -5.28
CA GLU A 133 7.84 10.51 -5.04
C GLU A 133 8.09 10.95 -3.60
N GLN A 134 8.87 12.02 -3.42
CA GLN A 134 9.18 12.55 -2.08
C GLN A 134 7.97 13.15 -1.35
N SER A 135 7.00 13.67 -2.12
CA SER A 135 5.75 14.25 -1.61
C SER A 135 4.58 13.61 -2.34
N VAL A 136 3.79 12.84 -1.59
CA VAL A 136 2.70 12.05 -2.15
C VAL A 136 1.40 12.83 -2.06
N ASN A 137 0.68 12.96 -3.18
CA ASN A 137 -0.74 13.28 -3.16
C ASN A 137 -1.54 11.97 -3.24
N TYR A 138 -2.22 11.59 -2.15
CA TYR A 138 -2.87 10.28 -2.09
C TYR A 138 -4.03 10.14 -3.08
N THR A 139 -4.69 11.24 -3.44
CA THR A 139 -5.75 11.20 -4.46
C THR A 139 -5.18 10.78 -5.81
N THR A 140 -4.14 11.45 -6.30
CA THR A 140 -3.47 11.10 -7.56
C THR A 140 -2.91 9.69 -7.52
N LEU A 141 -2.26 9.31 -6.43
CA LEU A 141 -1.64 8.01 -6.24
C LEU A 141 -2.65 6.87 -6.35
N LEU A 142 -3.77 6.97 -5.64
CA LEU A 142 -4.88 6.02 -5.72
C LEU A 142 -5.53 6.02 -7.11
N GLY A 143 -5.39 7.11 -7.86
CA GLY A 143 -5.77 7.19 -9.26
C GLY A 143 -5.08 6.14 -10.14
N GLY A 144 -3.87 5.68 -9.80
CA GLY A 144 -3.17 4.60 -10.53
C GLY A 144 -3.99 3.31 -10.56
N TRP A 145 -4.51 2.88 -9.41
CA TRP A 145 -5.43 1.74 -9.36
C TRP A 145 -6.70 1.99 -10.15
N PHE A 146 -7.26 3.20 -10.09
CA PHE A 146 -8.48 3.51 -10.85
C PHE A 146 -8.24 3.54 -12.37
N LYS A 147 -7.04 3.93 -12.84
CA LYS A 147 -6.66 3.92 -14.26
C LYS A 147 -6.74 2.50 -14.84
N GLN A 148 -6.49 1.45 -14.05
CA GLN A 148 -6.62 0.05 -14.49
C GLN A 148 -8.02 -0.30 -15.03
N ARG A 149 -9.06 0.51 -14.73
CA ARG A 149 -10.40 0.36 -15.33
C ARG A 149 -10.39 0.29 -16.85
N SER A 150 -9.41 0.92 -17.52
CA SER A 150 -9.28 0.93 -18.99
C SER A 150 -9.07 -0.47 -19.56
N ARG A 151 -8.50 -1.38 -18.75
CA ARG A 151 -8.27 -2.79 -19.06
C ARG A 151 -9.39 -3.70 -18.57
N SER A 152 -10.30 -3.18 -17.74
CA SER A 152 -11.41 -3.94 -17.19
C SER A 152 -12.61 -3.95 -18.13
N ASN A 153 -13.30 -5.08 -18.23
CA ASN A 153 -14.57 -5.19 -18.92
C ASN A 153 -15.66 -5.64 -17.94
N TYR A 154 -16.45 -4.68 -17.47
CA TYR A 154 -17.53 -4.94 -16.52
C TYR A 154 -18.55 -5.99 -17.01
N TYR A 155 -18.86 -6.00 -18.31
CA TYR A 155 -19.90 -6.88 -18.85
C TYR A 155 -19.46 -8.35 -18.93
N THR A 156 -18.18 -8.59 -19.18
CA THR A 156 -17.61 -9.94 -19.18
C THR A 156 -17.07 -10.35 -17.81
N GLY A 157 -16.77 -9.37 -16.94
CA GLY A 157 -16.05 -9.57 -15.70
C GLY A 157 -14.56 -9.86 -15.91
N GLY A 158 -14.04 -9.65 -17.12
CA GLY A 158 -12.64 -9.90 -17.47
C GLY A 158 -11.75 -8.68 -17.34
N CYS A 159 -10.45 -8.92 -17.34
CA CYS A 159 -9.41 -7.90 -17.46
C CYS A 159 -8.49 -8.24 -18.63
N THR A 160 -7.81 -7.23 -19.18
CA THR A 160 -6.67 -7.42 -20.06
C THR A 160 -5.39 -7.24 -19.26
N ASP A 161 -4.52 -8.25 -19.25
CA ASP A 161 -3.23 -8.18 -18.54
C ASP A 161 -2.23 -7.24 -19.24
N ASP A 162 -1.02 -7.13 -18.68
CA ASP A 162 0.05 -6.29 -19.21
C ASP A 162 0.58 -6.77 -20.58
N ASP A 163 0.39 -8.05 -20.93
CA ASP A 163 0.76 -8.62 -22.23
C ASP A 163 -0.34 -8.45 -23.30
N GLY A 164 -1.49 -7.91 -22.91
CA GLY A 164 -2.63 -7.69 -23.79
C GLY A 164 -3.56 -8.90 -23.94
N GLU A 165 -3.44 -9.91 -23.07
CA GLU A 165 -4.31 -11.10 -23.08
C GLU A 165 -5.53 -10.91 -22.16
N GLU A 166 -6.70 -11.35 -22.62
CA GLU A 166 -7.91 -11.33 -21.79
C GLU A 166 -7.88 -12.47 -20.77
N ASN A 167 -8.11 -12.13 -19.50
CA ASN A 167 -8.15 -13.07 -18.39
C ASN A 167 -9.39 -12.86 -17.50
N GLU A 168 -9.82 -13.93 -16.84
CA GLU A 168 -10.91 -13.91 -15.85
C GLU A 168 -10.39 -13.75 -14.41
N GLU A 169 -9.06 -13.75 -14.24
CA GLU A 169 -8.38 -13.70 -12.93
C GLU A 169 -8.14 -12.27 -12.45
N LEU A 170 -8.51 -11.27 -13.26
CA LEU A 170 -8.34 -9.83 -13.02
C LEU A 170 -6.88 -9.39 -12.96
N GLU A 171 -5.97 -10.15 -13.58
CA GLU A 171 -4.55 -9.79 -13.71
C GLU A 171 -4.43 -8.48 -14.48
N GLY A 172 -3.80 -7.46 -13.86
CA GLY A 172 -3.71 -6.09 -14.36
C GLY A 172 -4.86 -5.16 -13.92
N CYS A 173 -5.89 -5.67 -13.25
CA CYS A 173 -7.05 -4.90 -12.76
C CYS A 173 -7.33 -5.12 -11.26
N GLU A 174 -6.42 -5.73 -10.52
CA GLU A 174 -6.59 -6.09 -9.12
C GLU A 174 -6.82 -4.86 -8.25
N GLY A 175 -6.04 -3.79 -8.50
CA GLY A 175 -6.16 -2.51 -7.80
C GLY A 175 -7.53 -1.88 -8.02
N TYR A 176 -7.97 -1.77 -9.29
CA TYR A 176 -9.28 -1.22 -9.64
C TYR A 176 -10.41 -2.03 -9.02
N SER A 177 -10.43 -3.35 -9.27
CA SER A 177 -11.52 -4.23 -8.85
C SER A 177 -11.72 -4.23 -7.33
N GLN A 178 -10.64 -4.21 -6.56
CA GLN A 178 -10.70 -4.11 -5.10
C GLN A 178 -11.13 -2.70 -4.63
N MET A 179 -10.66 -1.62 -5.28
CA MET A 179 -11.08 -0.25 -4.93
C MET A 179 -12.60 -0.06 -5.09
N VAL A 180 -13.17 -0.63 -6.15
CA VAL A 180 -14.59 -0.46 -6.51
C VAL A 180 -15.48 -1.63 -6.06
N TRP A 181 -15.00 -2.46 -5.14
CA TRP A 181 -15.78 -3.58 -4.64
C TRP A 181 -16.99 -3.08 -3.84
N ALA A 182 -18.20 -3.29 -4.37
CA ALA A 182 -19.42 -2.63 -3.87
C ALA A 182 -19.71 -2.91 -2.40
N ARG A 183 -19.40 -4.13 -1.92
CA ARG A 183 -19.69 -4.59 -0.55
C ARG A 183 -18.61 -4.28 0.49
N THR A 184 -17.48 -3.71 0.08
CA THR A 184 -16.49 -3.24 1.05
C THR A 184 -17.08 -2.04 1.81
N GLU A 185 -17.06 -2.12 3.14
CA GLU A 185 -17.68 -1.12 4.03
C GLU A 185 -16.65 -0.20 4.66
N VAL A 186 -15.43 -0.70 4.87
CA VAL A 186 -14.36 0.02 5.57
C VAL A 186 -13.04 0.00 4.82
N VAL A 187 -12.18 0.96 5.13
CA VAL A 187 -10.80 1.04 4.62
C VAL A 187 -9.86 1.50 5.74
N GLY A 188 -8.64 0.98 5.74
CA GLY A 188 -7.56 1.47 6.60
C GLY A 188 -6.25 1.43 5.84
N CYS A 189 -5.46 2.50 5.92
CA CYS A 189 -4.23 2.62 5.15
C CYS A 189 -3.03 2.81 6.07
N GLY A 190 -1.88 2.32 5.61
CA GLY A 190 -0.56 2.50 6.21
C GLY A 190 0.41 3.04 5.16
N VAL A 191 1.31 3.92 5.58
CA VAL A 191 2.26 4.57 4.67
C VAL A 191 3.63 4.56 5.30
N ARG A 192 4.60 4.00 4.57
CA ARG A 192 5.97 3.88 5.04
C ARG A 192 6.97 4.47 4.07
N ARG A 193 7.96 5.18 4.61
CA ARG A 193 9.16 5.52 3.86
C ARG A 193 10.18 4.40 4.00
N CYS A 194 10.53 3.80 2.88
CA CYS A 194 11.43 2.66 2.79
C CYS A 194 12.74 3.11 2.13
N ALA A 195 13.87 2.58 2.61
CA ALA A 195 15.16 2.86 1.99
C ALA A 195 15.37 2.02 0.72
N GLU A 196 14.77 0.83 0.70
CA GLU A 196 14.73 -0.13 -0.38
C GLU A 196 13.46 -0.96 -0.16
N ILE A 197 12.90 -1.50 -1.25
CA ILE A 197 11.69 -2.32 -1.21
C ILE A 197 11.99 -3.67 -1.81
N GLU A 198 11.64 -4.72 -1.08
CA GLU A 198 11.77 -6.09 -1.57
C GLU A 198 10.59 -6.43 -2.50
N GLY A 199 10.88 -6.94 -3.70
CA GLY A 199 9.88 -7.35 -4.68
C GLY A 199 10.04 -6.66 -6.03
N GLU A 200 9.35 -7.16 -7.04
CA GLU A 200 9.26 -6.51 -8.35
C GLU A 200 8.05 -5.58 -8.35
N TRP A 201 8.31 -4.28 -8.28
CA TRP A 201 7.33 -3.24 -8.55
C TRP A 201 7.69 -2.54 -9.86
N ARG A 202 6.70 -2.15 -10.66
CA ARG A 202 6.94 -1.27 -11.80
C ARG A 202 6.46 0.11 -11.39
N GLU A 203 7.31 1.12 -11.59
CA GLU A 203 6.83 2.50 -11.68
C GLU A 203 5.84 2.48 -12.86
N ASP A 204 4.57 2.80 -12.59
CA ASP A 204 3.62 3.06 -13.67
C ASP A 204 4.17 4.29 -14.38
N ASP A 205 4.96 4.09 -15.44
CA ASP A 205 5.51 5.17 -16.26
C ASP A 205 4.36 6.11 -16.63
N ASP A 206 4.39 7.35 -16.11
CA ASP A 206 3.44 8.44 -16.39
C ASP A 206 3.57 8.96 -17.85
N ASP A 207 3.80 8.07 -18.80
CA ASP A 207 3.78 8.35 -20.23
C ASP A 207 2.35 8.17 -20.75
N ASP A 208 1.47 9.14 -20.49
CA ASP A 208 0.30 9.46 -21.33
C ASP A 208 -0.33 10.81 -20.92
N ASP A 209 0.44 11.89 -21.09
CA ASP A 209 -0.10 13.23 -21.34
C ASP A 209 -0.33 13.37 -22.86
N ASP A 210 -1.57 13.21 -23.33
CA ASP A 210 -2.06 13.71 -24.63
C ASP A 210 -3.56 14.09 -24.59
#